data_AF-A0A1V6A093-F1
#
_entry.id   AF-A0A1V6A093-F1
#
_cell.length_a   1.000
_cell.length_b   1.000
_cell.length_c   1.000
_cell.angle_alpha   90.00
_cell.angle_beta   90.00
_cell.angle_gamma   90.00
#
_symmetry.space_group_name_H-M   'P 1'
#
loop_
_entity.id
_entity.type
_entity.pdbx_description
1 polymer ?
#
loop_
_entity_poly.entity_id
_entity_poly.type
_entity_poly.pdbx_seq_one_letter_code
_entity_poly.pdbx_strand_id
1 'polypeptide(L)'
;MKSLQNVSASVRQRILNRSKADSRMKDFYDICLLSRQFEFFLGTLAEAVRLTFKQRGTELSEPIDAFSDDFISSRQPMWAALCKRLKQEHIPESFREIVTEVELFLKPLIKGVSDNMTWKPAGPGENLQLITE
;
A
#
# COMPACT_ATOMS: atom_id res chain seq x y z
N MET A 1 -8.01 -16.83 -15.10
CA MET A 1 -7.21 -16.93 -13.87
C MET A 1 -5.87 -16.24 -14.07
N LYS A 2 -5.68 -15.02 -13.55
CA LYS A 2 -4.34 -14.42 -13.45
C LYS A 2 -3.69 -15.03 -12.20
N SER A 3 -2.62 -15.80 -12.39
CA SER A 3 -1.97 -16.57 -11.32
C SER A 3 -1.52 -15.67 -10.17
N LEU A 4 -1.76 -16.09 -8.92
CA LEU A 4 -1.42 -15.38 -7.67
C LEU A 4 0.05 -14.96 -7.63
N GLN A 5 0.93 -15.72 -8.29
CA GLN A 5 2.38 -15.44 -8.37
C GLN A 5 2.71 -14.15 -9.15
N ASN A 6 1.89 -13.78 -10.15
CA ASN A 6 2.07 -12.52 -10.88
C ASN A 6 1.64 -11.30 -10.05
N VAL A 7 0.74 -11.50 -9.08
CA VAL A 7 0.30 -10.42 -8.17
C VAL A 7 1.42 -10.09 -7.18
N SER A 8 2.05 -11.10 -6.58
CA SER A 8 3.18 -10.90 -5.66
C SER A 8 4.36 -10.19 -6.33
N ALA A 9 4.69 -10.59 -7.56
CA ALA A 9 5.74 -9.95 -8.36
C ALA A 9 5.37 -8.50 -8.77
N SER A 10 4.08 -8.22 -9.05
CA SER A 10 3.60 -6.88 -9.39
C SER A 10 3.58 -5.93 -8.20
N VAL A 11 3.13 -6.40 -7.03
CA VAL A 11 3.18 -5.64 -5.77
C VAL A 11 4.64 -5.35 -5.42
N ARG A 12 5.51 -6.36 -5.53
CA ARG A 12 6.94 -6.21 -5.36
C ARG A 12 7.50 -5.17 -6.32
N GLN A 13 7.24 -5.25 -7.62
CA GLN A 13 7.77 -4.23 -8.56
C GLN A 13 7.25 -2.81 -8.31
N ARG A 14 6.02 -2.63 -7.82
CA ARG A 14 5.43 -1.29 -7.59
C ARG A 14 5.91 -0.62 -6.30
N ILE A 15 6.06 -1.37 -5.21
CA ILE A 15 6.73 -0.87 -3.99
C ILE A 15 8.17 -0.40 -4.32
N LEU A 16 8.76 -0.91 -5.40
CA LEU A 16 10.16 -0.77 -5.73
C LEU A 16 10.51 0.33 -6.73
N ASN A 17 9.54 1.01 -7.35
CA ASN A 17 9.85 1.93 -8.44
C ASN A 17 10.09 3.36 -7.95
N ARG A 18 11.37 3.73 -7.79
CA ARG A 18 11.81 5.06 -7.39
C ARG A 18 12.12 5.89 -8.65
N SER A 19 11.21 6.74 -9.13
CA SER A 19 11.61 7.85 -10.03
C SER A 19 10.53 8.92 -10.23
N LYS A 20 10.81 10.15 -9.76
CA LYS A 20 10.00 11.38 -9.82
C LYS A 20 8.98 11.52 -8.69
N ALA A 21 8.76 12.76 -8.25
CA ALA A 21 7.84 13.13 -7.17
C ALA A 21 6.44 12.50 -7.35
N ASP A 22 5.99 12.42 -8.60
CA ASP A 22 4.74 11.77 -9.02
C ASP A 22 4.73 10.25 -8.88
N SER A 23 5.87 9.55 -9.02
CA SER A 23 5.93 8.08 -8.83
C SER A 23 5.58 7.71 -7.39
N ARG A 24 6.08 8.47 -6.41
CA ARG A 24 5.77 8.21 -5.00
C ARG A 24 4.28 8.33 -4.70
N MET A 25 3.61 9.36 -5.22
CA MET A 25 2.16 9.51 -5.06
C MET A 25 1.40 8.39 -5.75
N LYS A 26 1.89 7.97 -6.94
CA LYS A 26 1.32 6.84 -7.66
C LYS A 26 1.53 5.52 -6.92
N ASP A 27 2.63 5.33 -6.20
CA ASP A 27 2.88 4.13 -5.41
C ASP A 27 1.82 3.96 -4.31
N PHE A 28 1.49 5.05 -3.58
CA PHE A 28 0.39 5.03 -2.60
C PHE A 28 -0.94 4.69 -3.25
N TYR A 29 -1.26 5.32 -4.38
CA TYR A 29 -2.49 5.02 -5.11
C TYR A 29 -2.55 3.56 -5.57
N ASP A 30 -1.45 3.04 -6.14
CA ASP A 30 -1.39 1.67 -6.64
C ASP A 30 -1.50 0.64 -5.51
N ILE A 31 -0.89 0.89 -4.34
CA ILE A 31 -1.01 0.02 -3.16
C ILE A 31 -2.45 0.02 -2.65
N CYS A 32 -3.08 1.19 -2.50
CA CYS A 32 -4.49 1.31 -2.10
C CYS A 32 -5.41 0.58 -3.10
N LEU A 33 -5.17 0.72 -4.40
CA LEU A 33 -5.95 0.04 -5.42
C LEU A 33 -5.78 -1.49 -5.34
N LEU A 34 -4.56 -1.96 -5.12
CA LEU A 34 -4.27 -3.37 -4.96
C LEU A 34 -4.93 -3.95 -3.70
N SER A 35 -4.86 -3.26 -2.56
CA SER A 35 -5.48 -3.71 -1.31
C SER A 35 -7.01 -3.76 -1.39
N ARG A 36 -7.63 -2.95 -2.27
CA ARG A 36 -9.08 -2.95 -2.54
C ARG A 36 -9.53 -3.97 -3.59
N GLN A 37 -8.63 -4.52 -4.40
CA GLN A 37 -9.00 -5.41 -5.51
C GLN A 37 -8.65 -6.87 -5.26
N PHE A 38 -7.68 -7.14 -4.39
CA PHE A 38 -7.11 -8.46 -4.23
C PHE A 38 -7.09 -8.89 -2.78
N GLU A 39 -7.31 -10.18 -2.59
CA GLU A 39 -7.05 -10.88 -1.33
C GLU A 39 -5.54 -11.17 -1.23
N PHE A 40 -4.97 -10.98 -0.04
CA PHE A 40 -3.57 -11.27 0.24
C PHE A 40 -3.42 -12.17 1.45
N PHE A 41 -2.70 -13.27 1.28
CA PHE A 41 -2.17 -14.00 2.43
C PHE A 41 -0.98 -13.21 3.01
N LEU A 42 -1.17 -12.62 4.19
CA LEU A 42 -0.27 -11.61 4.73
C LEU A 42 1.08 -12.19 5.10
N GLY A 43 1.17 -13.46 5.54
CA GLY A 43 2.47 -14.10 5.83
C GLY A 43 3.38 -14.20 4.60
N THR A 44 2.83 -14.58 3.43
CA THR A 44 3.60 -14.62 2.18
C THR A 44 4.00 -13.21 1.71
N LEU A 45 3.10 -12.24 1.87
CA LEU A 45 3.37 -10.85 1.52
C LEU A 45 4.45 -10.25 2.42
N ALA A 46 4.40 -10.50 3.74
CA ALA A 46 5.37 -10.03 4.72
C ALA A 46 6.76 -10.57 4.41
N GLU A 47 6.88 -11.86 4.08
CA GLU A 47 8.15 -12.45 3.70
C GLU A 47 8.72 -11.81 2.42
N ALA A 48 7.88 -11.59 1.40
CA ALA A 48 8.29 -10.94 0.17
C ALA A 48 8.76 -9.49 0.42
N VAL A 49 8.06 -8.74 1.28
CA VAL A 49 8.44 -7.38 1.69
C VAL A 49 9.77 -7.42 2.45
N ARG A 50 9.90 -8.28 3.47
CA ARG A 50 11.12 -8.42 4.29
C ARG A 50 12.35 -8.75 3.45
N LEU A 51 12.26 -9.73 2.55
CA LEU A 51 13.36 -10.09 1.65
C LEU A 51 13.76 -8.91 0.76
N THR A 52 12.80 -8.11 0.34
CA THR A 52 13.03 -6.97 -0.53
C THR A 52 13.72 -5.81 0.21
N PHE A 53 13.32 -5.52 1.44
CA PHE A 53 13.97 -4.55 2.31
C PHE A 53 15.39 -4.97 2.67
N LYS A 54 15.59 -6.27 2.99
CA LYS A 54 16.92 -6.85 3.22
C LYS A 54 17.85 -6.70 2.03
N GLN A 55 17.35 -6.95 0.81
CA GLN A 55 18.15 -6.77 -0.43
C GLN A 55 18.56 -5.31 -0.68
N ARG A 56 17.81 -4.35 -0.15
CA ARG A 56 18.08 -2.92 -0.31
C ARG A 56 18.89 -2.31 0.83
N GLY A 57 19.21 -3.09 1.86
CA GLY A 57 19.88 -2.58 3.06
C GLY A 57 19.04 -1.55 3.82
N THR A 58 17.72 -1.58 3.65
CA THR A 58 16.79 -0.69 4.33
C THR A 58 15.97 -1.49 5.32
N GLU A 59 15.77 -0.98 6.53
CA GLU A 59 14.92 -1.58 7.54
C GLU A 59 13.49 -1.02 7.45
N LEU A 60 12.50 -1.88 7.67
CA LEU A 60 11.09 -1.49 7.75
C LEU A 60 10.73 -1.39 9.24
N SER A 61 10.97 -0.23 9.84
CA SER A 61 10.72 0.03 11.26
C SER A 61 9.72 1.16 11.47
N GLU A 62 8.95 1.09 12.57
CA GLU A 62 8.13 2.21 13.03
C GLU A 62 9.01 3.22 13.82
N PRO A 63 8.76 4.54 13.71
CA PRO A 63 7.73 5.17 12.90
C PRO A 63 8.12 5.27 11.41
N ILE A 64 7.15 5.07 10.52
CA ILE A 64 7.34 5.27 9.09
C ILE A 64 7.01 6.74 8.77
N ASP A 65 8.02 7.54 8.44
CA ASP A 65 7.88 8.97 8.11
C ASP A 65 6.77 9.23 7.07
N ALA A 66 6.59 8.30 6.14
CA ALA A 66 5.61 8.40 5.05
C ALA A 66 4.15 8.39 5.55
N PHE A 67 3.90 8.00 6.80
CA PHE A 67 2.60 8.02 7.47
C PHE A 67 2.44 9.19 8.46
N SER A 68 3.47 10.01 8.64
CA SER A 68 3.40 11.18 9.52
C SER A 68 2.49 12.28 8.95
N ASP A 69 1.87 13.05 9.85
CA ASP A 69 1.02 14.19 9.47
C ASP A 69 1.78 15.25 8.65
N ASP A 70 3.04 15.49 8.98
CA ASP A 70 3.92 16.42 8.25
C ASP A 70 4.18 15.95 6.82
N PHE A 71 4.45 14.65 6.63
CA PHE A 71 4.61 14.08 5.30
C PHE A 71 3.32 14.16 4.50
N ILE A 72 2.18 13.76 5.09
CA ILE A 72 0.88 13.79 4.43
C ILE A 72 0.54 15.22 3.98
N SER A 73 0.67 16.19 4.88
CA SER A 73 0.32 17.59 4.62
C SER A 73 1.23 18.20 3.56
N SER A 74 2.54 17.94 3.62
CA SER A 74 3.50 18.46 2.63
C SER A 74 3.33 17.84 1.23
N ARG A 75 2.65 16.69 1.10
CA ARG A 75 2.44 15.98 -0.18
C ARG A 75 1.06 16.18 -0.79
N GLN A 76 0.10 16.75 -0.06
CA GLN A 76 -1.25 17.04 -0.57
C GLN A 76 -1.27 17.79 -1.93
N PRO A 77 -0.42 18.80 -2.20
CA PRO A 77 -0.41 19.46 -3.52
C PRO A 77 0.00 18.53 -4.66
N MET A 78 0.96 17.63 -4.41
CA MET A 78 1.41 16.64 -5.38
C MET A 78 0.33 15.58 -5.63
N TRP A 79 -0.39 15.18 -4.59
CA TRP A 79 -1.54 14.30 -4.69
C TRP A 79 -2.64 14.91 -5.56
N ALA A 80 -3.01 16.16 -5.32
CA ALA A 80 -4.02 16.87 -6.12
C ALA A 80 -3.62 16.97 -7.60
N ALA A 81 -2.33 17.22 -7.89
CA ALA A 81 -1.82 17.23 -9.27
C ALA A 81 -1.92 15.84 -9.93
N LEU A 82 -1.63 14.77 -9.19
CA LEU A 82 -1.78 13.40 -9.68
C LEU A 82 -3.25 13.08 -9.98
N CYS A 83 -4.18 13.38 -9.07
CA CYS A 83 -5.61 13.14 -9.24
C CYS A 83 -6.15 13.79 -10.53
N LYS A 84 -5.79 15.06 -10.76
CA LYS A 84 -6.15 15.79 -11.98
C LYS A 84 -5.65 15.11 -13.26
N ARG A 85 -4.47 14.49 -13.22
CA ARG A 85 -3.90 13.77 -14.37
C ARG A 85 -4.53 12.40 -14.60
N LEU A 86 -4.89 11.69 -13.53
CA LEU A 86 -5.48 10.35 -13.62
C LEU A 86 -6.92 10.39 -14.16
N LYS A 87 -7.66 11.50 -13.98
CA LYS A 87 -9.05 11.68 -14.47
C LYS A 87 -9.98 10.52 -14.09
N GLN A 88 -9.83 9.97 -12.89
CA GLN A 88 -10.68 8.90 -12.38
C GLN A 88 -11.66 9.49 -11.36
N GLU A 89 -12.95 9.18 -11.49
CA GLU A 89 -14.03 9.78 -10.67
C GLU A 89 -14.02 9.36 -9.20
N HIS A 90 -13.37 8.24 -8.85
CA HIS A 90 -13.47 7.63 -7.53
C HIS A 90 -12.18 7.72 -6.70
N ILE A 91 -11.27 8.63 -7.04
CA ILE A 91 -10.06 8.84 -6.23
C ILE A 91 -10.36 9.86 -5.13
N PRO A 92 -10.16 9.51 -3.85
CA PRO A 92 -10.22 10.47 -2.74
C PRO A 92 -9.41 11.73 -3.01
N GLU A 93 -10.01 12.90 -2.80
CA GLU A 93 -9.31 14.19 -2.92
C GLU A 93 -8.25 14.37 -1.83
N SER A 94 -8.48 13.75 -0.67
CA SER A 94 -7.58 13.79 0.48
C SER A 94 -6.48 12.75 0.35
N PHE A 95 -5.22 13.19 0.37
CA PHE A 95 -4.08 12.26 0.41
C PHE A 95 -4.07 11.44 1.70
N ARG A 96 -4.56 12.03 2.80
CA ARG A 96 -4.68 11.35 4.09
C ARG A 96 -5.49 10.07 4.00
N GLU A 97 -6.61 10.09 3.29
CA GLU A 97 -7.49 8.91 3.16
C GLU A 97 -6.73 7.75 2.51
N ILE A 98 -5.99 8.02 1.43
CA ILE A 98 -5.16 7.00 0.78
C ILE A 98 -4.06 6.50 1.71
N VAL A 99 -3.37 7.41 2.41
CA VAL A 99 -2.29 7.02 3.32
C VAL A 99 -2.81 6.18 4.47
N THR A 100 -3.96 6.52 5.05
CA THR A 100 -4.59 5.72 6.12
C THR A 100 -4.91 4.31 5.66
N GLU A 101 -5.43 4.12 4.44
CA GLU A 101 -5.71 2.77 3.93
C GLU A 101 -4.43 1.97 3.65
N VAL A 102 -3.42 2.63 3.09
CA VAL A 102 -2.11 2.01 2.87
C VAL A 102 -1.46 1.63 4.19
N GLU A 103 -1.54 2.49 5.20
CA GLU A 103 -1.05 2.21 6.55
C GLU A 103 -1.78 1.02 7.17
N LEU A 104 -3.12 0.98 7.12
CA LEU A 104 -3.90 -0.16 7.62
C LEU A 104 -3.51 -1.48 6.96
N PHE A 105 -3.28 -1.46 5.64
CA PHE A 105 -2.83 -2.63 4.89
C PHE A 105 -1.40 -3.08 5.26
N LEU A 106 -0.48 -2.14 5.46
CA LEU A 106 0.93 -2.44 5.73
C LEU A 106 1.22 -2.74 7.20
N LYS A 107 0.41 -2.22 8.14
CA LYS A 107 0.56 -2.39 9.59
C LYS A 107 0.76 -3.85 10.05
N PRO A 108 -0.04 -4.84 9.62
CA PRO A 108 0.19 -6.23 10.03
C PRO A 108 1.51 -6.80 9.49
N LEU A 109 1.99 -6.31 8.34
CA LEU A 109 3.27 -6.72 7.76
C LEU A 109 4.46 -6.16 8.56
N ILE A 110 4.35 -4.92 9.04
CA ILE A 110 5.40 -4.24 9.81
C ILE A 110 5.52 -4.84 11.21
N LYS A 111 4.38 -5.14 11.85
CA LYS A 111 4.35 -5.66 13.23
C LYS A 111 4.71 -7.15 13.34
N GLY A 112 4.92 -7.84 12.22
CA GLY A 112 5.25 -9.27 12.22
C GLY A 112 4.12 -10.17 12.72
N VAL A 113 2.88 -9.66 12.81
CA VAL A 113 1.69 -10.40 13.27
C VAL A 113 0.90 -10.96 12.09
N SER A 114 1.57 -11.23 10.97
CA SER A 114 0.93 -11.57 9.69
C SER A 114 0.82 -13.06 9.41
N ASP A 115 1.41 -13.90 10.26
CA ASP A 115 1.42 -15.34 10.10
C ASP A 115 -0.01 -15.88 10.21
N ASN A 116 -0.48 -16.52 9.14
CA ASN A 116 -1.85 -17.04 8.96
C ASN A 116 -2.98 -16.02 8.86
N MET A 117 -2.70 -14.73 8.66
CA MET A 117 -3.75 -13.74 8.39
C MET A 117 -4.04 -13.59 6.89
N THR A 118 -5.32 -13.42 6.56
CA THR A 118 -5.75 -13.11 5.19
C THR A 118 -6.36 -11.71 5.16
N TRP A 119 -5.77 -10.83 4.36
CA TRP A 119 -6.36 -9.56 4.01
C TRP A 119 -7.41 -9.76 2.93
N LYS A 120 -8.64 -9.35 3.21
CA LYS A 120 -9.69 -9.31 2.20
C LYS A 120 -9.94 -7.85 1.78
N PRO A 121 -10.11 -7.60 0.47
CA PRO A 121 -10.57 -6.29 0.03
C PRO A 121 -11.95 -6.03 0.65
N ALA A 122 -12.18 -4.83 1.14
CA ALA A 122 -13.52 -4.46 1.55
C ALA A 122 -14.45 -4.51 0.33
N GLY A 123 -15.62 -5.15 0.48
CA GLY A 123 -16.65 -5.10 -0.56
C GLY A 123 -17.02 -3.65 -0.89
N PRO A 124 -17.62 -3.38 -2.07
CA PRO A 124 -18.09 -2.02 -2.40
C PRO A 124 -19.10 -1.55 -1.34
N GLY A 125 -18.64 -0.69 -0.42
CA GLY A 125 -19.44 -0.14 0.69
C GLY A 125 -19.06 -0.63 2.10
N GLU A 126 -18.11 -1.55 2.24
CA GLU A 126 -17.63 -2.02 3.55
C GLU A 126 -16.29 -1.38 3.93
N ASN A 127 -15.98 -1.30 5.23
CA ASN A 127 -14.66 -0.90 5.71
C ASN A 127 -13.67 -2.07 5.56
N LEU A 128 -12.39 -1.77 5.33
CA LEU A 128 -11.31 -2.76 5.25
C LEU A 128 -11.20 -3.53 6.58
N GLN A 129 -11.26 -4.87 6.53
CA GLN A 129 -11.21 -5.73 7.71
C GLN A 129 -10.05 -6.72 7.63
N LEU A 130 -9.31 -6.83 8.73
CA LEU A 130 -8.40 -7.94 8.98
C LEU A 130 -9.23 -9.12 9.49
N ILE A 131 -9.14 -10.27 8.82
CA ILE A 131 -9.78 -11.50 9.30
C ILE A 131 -8.68 -12.39 9.88
N THR A 132 -8.82 -12.70 11.17
CA THR A 132 -8.09 -13.78 11.83
C THR A 132 -8.95 -15.03 11.74
N GLU A 133 -8.43 -16.10 11.14
CA GLU A 133 -9.03 -17.44 11.21
C GLU A 133 -8.71 -18.11 12.56
#